data_AF-A0A2G3E3J7-F1
#
_entry.id   AF-A0A2G3E3J7-F1
#
_cell.length_a   1.000
_cell.length_b   1.000
_cell.length_c   1.000
_cell.angle_alpha   90.00
_cell.angle_beta   90.00
_cell.angle_gamma   90.00
#
_symmetry.space_group_name_H-M   'P 1'
#
loop_
_entity.id
_entity.type
_entity.pdbx_description
1 polymer ?
#
loop_
_entity_poly.entity_id
_entity_poly.type
_entity_poly.pdbx_seq_one_letter_code
_entity_poly.pdbx_strand_id
1 'polypeptide(L)'
;MEKDDAGVADGEVTVFSDVLKDVKITADKSEFENEISFSQDNSNYDIVLNSVSLDKNNSEMNIVMDSAESDTASIALYVDKETYNKINAGEGQENSASIVSTKEVERIGYKYFSLAVAIVFFAFILITCLCIKEKSSVDMKTASVGEMFSSLIHNDQAMTMVITIVLVNTATYITSNLLIYFFKYDLAGSNWTGNYTLFNTFGGGIQILAMMLFFPLLRKFFNIMKVFYICVFSAIGGYVILLIMALSGIATVYPFLVPGFFIMAAVGMLNVIVTVFLANTVDYGELKNGRRDESVIFSMQTFVVKLASGVAALVASICLSIFHISESDNAINAVNGSLAEGMKKMVDDIIANGASVVSGNSVIGLRMTMTIVPIVVLFIAFFIFKKKYILTDERLLEITKELQDKKNRGTL
;
A
#
# COMPACT_ATOMS: atom_id res chain seq x y z
N MET A 1 -9.57 -16.36 -18.97
CA MET A 1 -10.73 -16.17 -18.07
C MET A 1 -11.46 -14.90 -18.48
N GLU A 2 -12.74 -14.96 -18.83
CA GLU A 2 -13.57 -13.77 -19.05
C GLU A 2 -14.56 -13.70 -17.88
N LYS A 3 -14.70 -12.53 -17.23
CA LYS A 3 -15.68 -12.35 -16.16
C LYS A 3 -17.07 -12.36 -16.78
N ASP A 4 -17.97 -13.21 -16.30
CA ASP A 4 -19.40 -13.03 -16.60
C ASP A 4 -19.92 -11.74 -15.94
N ASP A 5 -21.14 -11.33 -16.30
CA ASP A 5 -21.81 -10.15 -15.74
C ASP A 5 -22.05 -10.24 -14.22
N ALA A 6 -21.76 -11.39 -13.57
CA ALA A 6 -21.81 -11.62 -12.13
C ALA A 6 -20.41 -11.63 -11.46
N GLY A 7 -19.33 -11.44 -12.22
CA GLY A 7 -17.96 -11.42 -11.70
C GLY A 7 -17.41 -12.81 -11.36
N VAL A 8 -18.02 -13.88 -11.88
CA VAL A 8 -17.51 -15.25 -11.75
C VAL A 8 -16.57 -15.53 -12.93
N ALA A 9 -15.34 -15.93 -12.65
CA ALA A 9 -14.39 -16.37 -13.66
C ALA A 9 -14.63 -17.86 -13.96
N ASP A 10 -15.55 -18.15 -14.88
CA ASP A 10 -15.66 -19.49 -15.46
C ASP A 10 -14.49 -19.71 -16.43
N GLY A 11 -13.54 -20.55 -16.02
CA GLY A 11 -12.42 -20.99 -16.85
C GLY A 11 -12.59 -22.46 -17.21
N GLU A 12 -12.61 -22.78 -18.50
CA GLU A 12 -12.46 -24.16 -18.96
C GLU A 12 -10.99 -24.58 -18.79
N VAL A 13 -10.76 -25.75 -18.17
CA VAL A 13 -9.43 -26.30 -17.92
C VAL A 13 -9.21 -27.48 -18.86
N THR A 14 -8.25 -27.36 -19.77
CA THR A 14 -7.77 -28.48 -20.60
C THR A 14 -6.41 -28.93 -20.09
N VAL A 15 -6.28 -30.21 -19.77
CA VAL A 15 -5.00 -30.81 -19.40
C VAL A 15 -4.34 -31.38 -20.65
N PHE A 16 -3.17 -30.85 -20.99
CA PHE A 16 -2.31 -31.36 -22.05
C PHE A 16 -1.18 -32.20 -21.43
N SER A 17 -1.10 -33.49 -21.76
CA SER A 17 -0.01 -34.39 -21.33
C SER A 17 0.97 -34.66 -22.48
N ASP A 18 2.28 -34.57 -22.22
CA ASP A 18 3.36 -34.88 -23.18
C ASP A 18 3.38 -34.03 -24.47
N VAL A 19 2.94 -32.78 -24.38
CA VAL A 19 2.73 -31.90 -25.55
C VAL A 19 3.94 -31.05 -25.90
N LEU A 20 4.75 -30.64 -24.93
CA LEU A 20 5.95 -29.80 -25.12
C LEU A 20 7.18 -30.68 -25.38
N LYS A 21 7.81 -30.52 -26.55
CA LYS A 21 8.95 -31.35 -26.98
C LYS A 21 10.32 -30.73 -26.69
N ASP A 22 10.38 -29.40 -26.56
CA ASP A 22 11.62 -28.67 -26.27
C ASP A 22 11.33 -27.58 -25.22
N VAL A 23 11.78 -27.81 -23.98
CA VAL A 23 11.62 -26.87 -22.86
C VAL A 23 13.01 -26.41 -22.44
N LYS A 24 13.31 -25.13 -22.67
CA LYS A 24 14.58 -24.51 -22.30
C LYS A 24 14.37 -23.53 -21.17
N ILE A 25 14.85 -23.91 -19.98
CA ILE A 25 14.84 -23.07 -18.78
C ILE A 25 16.25 -22.54 -18.55
N THR A 26 16.40 -21.22 -18.55
CA THR A 26 17.67 -20.54 -18.25
C THR A 26 17.56 -19.84 -16.89
N ALA A 27 18.25 -20.39 -15.88
CA ALA A 27 18.31 -19.83 -14.53
C ALA A 27 19.64 -20.25 -13.85
N ASP A 28 20.10 -19.45 -12.87
CA ASP A 28 21.41 -19.66 -12.23
C ASP A 28 21.35 -20.71 -11.11
N LYS A 29 22.40 -21.55 -11.01
CA LYS A 29 22.44 -22.73 -10.13
C LYS A 29 22.31 -22.42 -8.64
N SER A 30 22.61 -21.17 -8.25
CA SER A 30 22.51 -20.69 -6.87
C SER A 30 21.07 -20.47 -6.39
N GLU A 31 20.07 -20.63 -7.27
CA GLU A 31 18.64 -20.41 -6.98
C GLU A 31 17.85 -21.70 -6.65
N PHE A 32 18.49 -22.88 -6.66
CA PHE A 32 17.80 -24.19 -6.72
C PHE A 32 18.01 -25.10 -5.51
N GLU A 33 17.91 -24.59 -4.28
CA GLU A 33 18.16 -25.46 -3.12
C GLU A 33 17.01 -26.40 -2.77
N ASN A 34 15.75 -26.18 -3.18
CA ASN A 34 14.67 -27.16 -2.96
C ASN A 34 13.46 -27.10 -3.91
N GLU A 35 13.09 -25.96 -4.52
CA GLU A 35 11.89 -25.83 -5.38
C GLU A 35 12.09 -24.75 -6.45
N ILE A 36 11.65 -24.99 -7.68
CA ILE A 36 11.70 -23.99 -8.76
C ILE A 36 10.29 -23.53 -9.10
N SER A 37 9.94 -22.32 -8.68
CA SER A 37 8.72 -21.64 -9.13
C SER A 37 9.07 -20.44 -10.02
N PHE A 38 8.64 -20.51 -11.28
CA PHE A 38 8.65 -19.36 -12.19
C PHE A 38 7.22 -18.87 -12.36
N SER A 39 7.02 -17.58 -12.14
CA SER A 39 5.75 -16.89 -12.41
C SER A 39 6.00 -15.79 -13.44
N GLN A 40 4.93 -15.23 -14.01
CA GLN A 40 4.99 -14.06 -14.86
C GLN A 40 5.79 -12.92 -14.21
N ASP A 41 5.70 -12.71 -12.90
CA ASP A 41 6.43 -11.62 -12.25
C ASP A 41 7.96 -11.79 -12.30
N ASN A 42 8.43 -13.03 -12.34
CA ASN A 42 9.83 -13.39 -12.09
C ASN A 42 10.55 -14.04 -13.29
N SER A 43 9.87 -14.15 -14.42
CA SER A 43 10.43 -14.77 -15.63
C SER A 43 9.93 -14.10 -16.90
N ASN A 44 10.79 -14.01 -17.90
CA ASN A 44 10.36 -13.78 -19.27
C ASN A 44 10.17 -15.13 -19.94
N TYR A 45 8.99 -15.37 -20.50
CA TYR A 45 8.69 -16.60 -21.18
C TYR A 45 8.15 -16.32 -22.59
N ASP A 46 8.48 -17.22 -23.50
CA ASP A 46 7.89 -17.34 -24.82
C ASP A 46 7.52 -18.81 -24.98
N ILE A 47 6.22 -19.08 -25.00
CA ILE A 47 5.67 -20.42 -25.11
C ILE A 47 4.89 -20.49 -26.40
N VAL A 48 5.28 -21.39 -27.29
CA VAL A 48 4.55 -21.67 -28.52
C VAL A 48 3.76 -22.96 -28.29
N LEU A 49 2.43 -22.85 -28.29
CA LEU A 49 1.50 -23.98 -28.23
C LEU A 49 0.61 -23.96 -29.47
N ASN A 50 0.66 -25.02 -30.27
CA ASN A 50 -0.18 -25.19 -31.46
C ASN A 50 -0.18 -23.93 -32.38
N SER A 51 1.01 -23.40 -32.65
CA SER A 51 1.26 -22.19 -33.47
C SER A 51 0.79 -20.85 -32.85
N VAL A 52 0.40 -20.84 -31.58
CA VAL A 52 0.08 -19.64 -30.80
C VAL A 52 1.27 -19.32 -29.89
N SER A 53 1.90 -18.14 -30.09
CA SER A 53 2.94 -17.64 -29.19
C SER A 53 2.30 -16.92 -27.99
N LEU A 54 2.71 -17.35 -26.81
CA LEU A 54 2.28 -16.88 -25.51
C LEU A 54 3.48 -16.22 -24.84
N ASP A 55 3.33 -14.95 -24.51
CA ASP A 55 4.32 -14.12 -23.87
C ASP A 55 3.74 -13.44 -22.63
N LYS A 56 4.59 -12.65 -21.97
CA LYS A 56 4.25 -11.84 -20.80
C LYS A 56 3.12 -10.84 -21.03
N ASN A 57 2.80 -10.51 -22.28
CA ASN A 57 1.79 -9.50 -22.61
C ASN A 57 0.40 -10.14 -22.79
N ASN A 58 0.36 -11.36 -23.32
CA ASN A 58 -0.89 -12.03 -23.73
C ASN A 58 -1.30 -13.22 -22.84
N SER A 59 -0.49 -13.61 -21.85
CA SER A 59 -0.79 -14.72 -20.95
C SER A 59 -0.22 -14.52 -19.55
N GLU A 60 -0.68 -15.34 -18.59
CA GLU A 60 -0.01 -15.55 -17.31
C GLU A 60 0.47 -17.00 -17.23
N MET A 61 1.65 -17.23 -16.65
CA MET A 61 2.26 -18.55 -16.57
C MET A 61 2.79 -18.79 -15.16
N ASN A 62 2.48 -19.97 -14.62
CA ASN A 62 3.13 -20.50 -13.44
C ASN A 62 3.77 -21.85 -13.77
N ILE A 63 5.08 -21.95 -13.61
CA ILE A 63 5.84 -23.19 -13.74
C ILE A 63 6.31 -23.62 -12.37
N VAL A 64 6.14 -24.90 -12.11
CA VAL A 64 6.66 -25.54 -10.92
C VAL A 64 7.49 -26.76 -11.33
N MET A 65 8.69 -26.85 -10.77
CA MET A 65 9.53 -28.03 -10.81
C MET A 65 10.02 -28.36 -9.41
N ASP A 66 10.03 -29.66 -9.08
CA ASP A 66 10.50 -30.16 -7.79
C ASP A 66 12.03 -29.95 -7.61
N SER A 67 12.80 -29.85 -8.69
CA SER A 67 14.25 -29.60 -8.67
C SER A 67 14.76 -29.19 -10.06
N ALA A 68 15.94 -28.58 -10.15
CA ALA A 68 16.64 -28.27 -11.41
C ALA A 68 16.96 -29.52 -12.24
N GLU A 69 16.96 -30.69 -11.61
CA GLU A 69 17.22 -32.00 -12.22
C GLU A 69 15.95 -32.85 -12.38
N SER A 70 14.76 -32.29 -12.13
CA SER A 70 13.51 -33.06 -12.29
C SER A 70 13.13 -33.25 -13.76
N ASP A 71 12.84 -34.50 -14.13
CA ASP A 71 12.37 -34.88 -15.47
C ASP A 71 10.93 -34.42 -15.77
N THR A 72 10.21 -33.90 -14.76
CA THR A 72 8.82 -33.47 -14.90
C THR A 72 8.64 -32.02 -14.46
N ALA A 73 8.17 -31.17 -15.38
CA ALA A 73 7.75 -29.80 -15.12
C ALA A 73 6.25 -29.66 -15.35
N SER A 74 5.55 -29.01 -14.42
CA SER A 74 4.14 -28.64 -14.60
C SER A 74 4.04 -27.16 -14.94
N ILE A 75 3.34 -26.85 -16.03
CA ILE A 75 3.13 -25.49 -16.51
C ILE A 75 1.63 -25.21 -16.49
N ALA A 76 1.19 -24.26 -15.67
CA ALA A 76 -0.14 -23.70 -15.70
C ALA A 76 -0.13 -22.41 -16.53
N LEU A 77 -0.96 -22.36 -17.59
CA LEU A 77 -1.09 -21.20 -18.47
C LEU A 77 -2.50 -20.63 -18.38
N TYR A 78 -2.56 -19.32 -18.16
CA TYR A 78 -3.79 -18.54 -18.14
C TYR A 78 -3.83 -17.69 -19.40
N VAL A 79 -4.81 -17.98 -20.26
CA VAL A 79 -4.99 -17.31 -21.55
C VAL A 79 -6.42 -16.76 -21.68
N ASP A 80 -6.61 -15.82 -22.61
CA ASP A 80 -7.94 -15.34 -22.96
C ASP A 80 -8.77 -16.42 -23.71
N LYS A 81 -10.08 -16.19 -23.84
CA LYS A 81 -11.01 -17.16 -24.42
C LYS A 81 -10.77 -17.41 -25.92
N GLU A 82 -10.30 -16.40 -26.64
CA GLU A 82 -10.04 -16.52 -28.08
C GLU A 82 -8.78 -17.34 -28.36
N THR A 83 -7.74 -17.12 -27.55
CA THR A 83 -6.46 -17.81 -27.55
C THR A 83 -6.62 -19.25 -27.06
N TYR A 84 -7.43 -19.47 -26.01
CA TYR A 84 -7.81 -20.80 -25.54
C TYR A 84 -8.45 -21.65 -26.65
N ASN A 85 -9.42 -21.09 -27.39
CA ASN A 85 -10.08 -21.79 -28.49
C ASN A 85 -9.12 -22.07 -29.65
N LYS A 86 -8.18 -21.16 -29.95
CA LYS A 86 -7.14 -21.37 -30.98
C LYS A 86 -6.16 -22.48 -30.59
N ILE A 87 -5.76 -22.55 -29.32
CA ILE A 87 -4.88 -23.61 -28.80
C ILE A 87 -5.57 -24.97 -28.88
N ASN A 88 -6.86 -25.05 -28.50
CA ASN A 88 -7.63 -26.30 -28.57
C ASN A 88 -7.95 -26.76 -30.00
N ALA A 89 -8.02 -25.85 -30.98
CA ALA A 89 -8.34 -26.17 -32.37
C ALA A 89 -7.12 -26.58 -33.22
N GLY A 90 -5.90 -26.37 -32.74
CA GLY A 90 -4.68 -26.69 -33.49
C GLY A 90 -4.22 -28.13 -33.25
N GLU A 91 -4.33 -29.00 -34.26
CA GLU A 91 -3.71 -30.32 -34.24
C GLU A 91 -2.33 -30.28 -34.94
N GLY A 92 -1.26 -30.55 -34.20
CA GLY A 92 -0.04 -31.15 -34.75
C GLY A 92 1.10 -30.22 -35.21
N GLN A 93 1.55 -29.25 -34.41
CA GLN A 93 2.82 -28.53 -34.68
C GLN A 93 3.72 -28.37 -33.44
N GLU A 94 4.98 -28.00 -33.70
CA GLU A 94 6.08 -27.88 -32.72
C GLU A 94 5.68 -27.01 -31.53
N ASN A 95 5.68 -27.62 -30.35
CA ASN A 95 5.43 -26.94 -29.09
C ASN A 95 6.75 -26.77 -28.36
N SER A 96 7.12 -25.53 -28.09
CA SER A 96 8.36 -25.17 -27.40
C SER A 96 8.09 -24.15 -26.31
N ALA A 97 8.89 -24.19 -25.25
CA ALA A 97 8.83 -23.24 -24.15
C ALA A 97 10.23 -22.74 -23.83
N SER A 98 10.44 -21.43 -23.95
CA SER A 98 11.68 -20.76 -23.55
C SER A 98 11.38 -19.87 -22.35
N ILE A 99 11.98 -20.18 -21.19
CA ILE A 99 11.79 -19.41 -19.96
C ILE A 99 13.15 -18.91 -19.46
N VAL A 100 13.22 -17.62 -19.18
CA VAL A 100 14.41 -16.94 -18.64
C VAL A 100 14.06 -16.27 -17.32
N SER A 101 14.74 -16.65 -16.24
CA SER A 101 14.57 -16.02 -14.91
C SER A 101 15.04 -14.56 -14.92
N THR A 102 14.25 -13.65 -14.36
CA THR A 102 14.65 -12.23 -14.15
C THR A 102 15.04 -11.93 -12.71
N LYS A 103 14.86 -12.87 -11.77
CA LYS A 103 15.13 -12.69 -10.33
C LYS A 103 16.58 -12.27 -10.04
N GLU A 104 17.55 -12.83 -10.76
CA GLU A 104 18.96 -12.50 -10.57
C GLU A 104 19.27 -11.07 -11.04
N VAL A 105 18.69 -10.65 -12.16
CA VAL A 105 18.81 -9.27 -12.68
C VAL A 105 18.23 -8.29 -11.67
N GLU A 106 17.09 -8.61 -11.06
CA GLU A 106 16.47 -7.80 -10.02
C GLU A 106 17.31 -7.76 -8.73
N ARG A 107 17.86 -8.89 -8.29
CA ARG A 107 18.75 -8.96 -7.11
C ARG A 107 20.02 -8.15 -7.31
N ILE A 108 20.68 -8.31 -8.45
CA ILE A 108 21.91 -7.58 -8.81
C ILE A 108 21.60 -6.10 -9.00
N GLY A 109 20.50 -5.77 -9.69
CA GLY A 109 20.03 -4.40 -9.87
C GLY A 109 19.75 -3.71 -8.55
N TYR A 110 19.00 -4.37 -7.65
CA TYR A 110 18.71 -3.85 -6.31
C TYR A 110 19.97 -3.69 -5.47
N LYS A 111 20.95 -4.60 -5.56
CA LYS A 111 22.24 -4.47 -4.87
C LYS A 111 22.97 -3.17 -5.28
N TYR A 112 23.10 -2.90 -6.58
CA TYR A 112 23.76 -1.68 -7.05
C TYR A 112 22.97 -0.41 -6.71
N PHE A 113 21.64 -0.47 -6.82
CA PHE A 113 20.77 0.65 -6.42
C PHE A 113 20.88 0.95 -4.93
N SER A 114 20.80 -0.07 -4.08
CA SER A 114 20.97 0.05 -2.63
C SER A 114 22.34 0.59 -2.25
N LEU A 115 23.40 0.21 -2.99
CA LEU A 115 24.74 0.77 -2.79
C LEU A 115 24.80 2.26 -3.12
N ALA A 116 24.18 2.69 -4.23
CA ALA A 116 24.11 4.11 -4.59
C ALA A 116 23.38 4.93 -3.51
N VAL A 117 22.23 4.44 -3.03
CA VAL A 117 21.47 5.06 -1.94
C VAL A 117 22.31 5.11 -0.65
N ALA A 118 23.02 4.04 -0.30
CA ALA A 118 23.88 4.00 0.89
C ALA A 118 25.02 5.04 0.83
N ILE A 119 25.65 5.22 -0.34
CA ILE A 119 26.71 6.22 -0.54
C ILE A 119 26.15 7.65 -0.35
N VAL A 120 25.00 7.94 -0.96
CA VAL A 120 24.34 9.25 -0.82
C VAL A 120 23.94 9.50 0.64
N PHE A 121 23.39 8.49 1.30
CA PHE A 121 22.99 8.57 2.71
C PHE A 121 24.19 8.82 3.63
N PHE A 122 25.31 8.10 3.40
CA PHE A 122 26.56 8.31 4.12
C PHE A 122 27.11 9.73 3.93
N ALA A 123 27.10 10.23 2.69
CA ALA A 123 27.54 11.60 2.39
C ALA A 123 26.69 12.64 3.15
N PHE A 124 25.37 12.48 3.19
CA PHE A 124 24.51 13.38 3.96
C PHE A 124 24.75 13.31 5.47
N ILE A 125 24.89 12.11 6.04
CA ILE A 125 25.21 11.94 7.47
C ILE A 125 26.52 12.64 7.80
N LEU A 126 27.56 12.44 6.98
CA LEU A 126 28.86 13.07 7.15
C LEU A 126 28.75 14.60 7.12
N ILE A 127 27.99 15.15 6.16
CA ILE A 127 27.73 16.59 6.08
C ILE A 127 27.03 17.08 7.37
N THR A 128 25.99 16.39 7.86
CA THR A 128 25.34 16.79 9.12
C THR A 128 26.28 16.74 10.32
N CYS A 129 27.13 15.71 10.43
CA CYS A 129 28.09 15.57 11.53
C CYS A 129 29.16 16.68 11.52
N LEU A 130 29.63 17.07 10.32
CA LEU A 130 30.68 18.09 10.18
C LEU A 130 30.14 19.53 10.20
N CYS A 131 28.93 19.78 9.68
CA CYS A 131 28.38 21.13 9.52
C CYS A 131 27.48 21.57 10.68
N ILE A 132 26.80 20.64 11.38
CA ILE A 132 25.93 21.00 12.51
C ILE A 132 26.80 21.18 13.75
N LYS A 133 27.12 22.45 14.07
CA LYS A 133 27.72 22.80 15.36
C LYS A 133 26.65 22.73 16.44
N GLU A 134 26.86 21.89 17.45
CA GLU A 134 26.01 21.81 18.63
C GLU A 134 25.98 23.18 19.34
N LYS A 135 24.80 23.79 19.40
CA LYS A 135 24.55 24.89 20.35
C LYS A 135 24.16 24.25 21.67
N SER A 136 25.12 24.15 22.59
CA SER A 136 24.84 23.92 24.00
C SER A 136 23.89 25.01 24.51
N SER A 137 22.66 24.63 24.87
CA SER A 137 21.84 25.22 25.94
C SER A 137 20.37 24.84 25.74
N VAL A 138 19.90 23.87 26.52
CA VAL A 138 18.85 24.01 27.55
C VAL A 138 18.81 22.64 28.20
N ASP A 139 18.87 22.61 29.53
CA ASP A 139 18.71 21.41 30.34
C ASP A 139 17.27 20.89 30.16
N MET A 140 17.04 20.15 29.07
CA MET A 140 15.79 19.43 28.85
C MET A 140 15.76 18.32 29.87
N LYS A 141 15.00 18.51 30.96
CA LYS A 141 14.63 17.40 31.83
C LYS A 141 14.11 16.27 30.93
N THR A 142 14.82 15.15 30.93
CA THR A 142 14.45 13.94 30.21
C THR A 142 13.12 13.45 30.77
N ALA A 143 12.02 13.88 30.15
CA ALA A 143 10.70 13.43 30.53
C ALA A 143 10.63 11.90 30.31
N SER A 144 10.24 11.16 31.34
CA SER A 144 10.00 9.72 31.17
C SER A 144 8.80 9.51 30.24
N VAL A 145 8.70 8.34 29.59
CA VAL A 145 7.55 8.00 28.73
C VAL A 145 6.20 8.17 29.48
N GLY A 146 6.17 7.88 30.79
CA GLY A 146 4.99 8.09 31.62
C GLY A 146 4.68 9.57 31.86
N GLU A 147 5.69 10.40 32.05
CA GLU A 147 5.54 11.85 32.21
C GLU A 147 5.13 12.52 30.89
N MET A 148 5.60 11.99 29.77
CA MET A 148 5.19 12.41 28.43
C MET A 148 3.69 12.16 28.21
N PHE A 149 3.22 10.94 28.51
CA PHE A 149 1.80 10.59 28.42
C PHE A 149 0.93 11.40 29.38
N SER A 150 1.39 11.58 30.63
CA SER A 150 0.67 12.40 31.61
C SER A 150 0.55 13.85 31.12
N SER A 151 1.64 14.45 30.65
CA SER A 151 1.64 15.83 30.13
C SER A 151 0.71 16.00 28.93
N LEU A 152 0.65 15.00 28.05
CA LEU A 152 -0.28 14.97 26.91
C LEU A 152 -1.74 14.87 27.36
N ILE A 153 -2.07 14.01 28.33
CA ILE A 153 -3.44 13.82 28.84
C ILE A 153 -3.95 15.09 29.52
N HIS A 154 -3.08 15.83 30.22
CA HIS A 154 -3.45 17.10 30.86
C HIS A 154 -3.72 18.23 29.84
N ASN A 155 -3.18 18.11 28.62
CA ASN A 155 -3.47 19.01 27.51
C ASN A 155 -4.60 18.43 26.63
N ASP A 156 -5.82 18.90 26.89
CA ASP A 156 -7.04 18.47 26.21
C ASP A 156 -6.99 18.67 24.68
N GLN A 157 -6.30 19.72 24.22
CA GLN A 157 -6.17 20.01 22.79
C GLN A 157 -5.10 19.13 22.13
N ALA A 158 -3.96 18.90 22.80
CA ALA A 158 -2.93 17.99 22.30
C ALA A 158 -3.45 16.55 22.17
N MET A 159 -4.16 16.05 23.18
CA MET A 159 -4.75 14.70 23.13
C MET A 159 -5.78 14.59 22.00
N THR A 160 -6.65 15.59 21.84
CA THR A 160 -7.64 15.61 20.75
C THR A 160 -6.96 15.56 19.39
N MET A 161 -5.87 16.31 19.21
CA MET A 161 -5.08 16.29 17.98
C MET A 161 -4.44 14.93 17.72
N VAL A 162 -3.75 14.38 18.71
CA VAL A 162 -3.09 13.08 18.60
C VAL A 162 -4.07 11.98 18.22
N ILE A 163 -5.24 11.90 18.86
CA ILE A 163 -6.30 10.94 18.51
C ILE A 163 -6.78 11.14 17.07
N THR A 164 -6.99 12.39 16.65
CA THR A 164 -7.43 12.70 15.28
C THR A 164 -6.38 12.23 14.25
N ILE A 165 -5.09 12.45 14.54
CA ILE A 165 -3.97 12.05 13.69
C ILE A 165 -3.89 10.52 13.57
N VAL A 166 -4.06 9.78 14.68
CA VAL A 166 -4.14 8.30 14.63
C VAL A 166 -5.20 7.87 13.65
N LEU A 167 -6.42 8.35 13.85
CA LEU A 167 -7.56 7.88 13.08
C LEU A 167 -7.38 8.18 11.59
N VAL A 168 -6.95 9.40 11.25
CA VAL A 168 -6.66 9.79 9.87
C VAL A 168 -5.58 8.91 9.25
N ASN A 169 -4.46 8.67 9.94
CA ASN A 169 -3.37 7.84 9.41
C ASN A 169 -3.71 6.36 9.36
N THR A 170 -4.44 5.83 10.35
CA THR A 170 -4.92 4.46 10.30
C THR A 170 -5.82 4.25 9.09
N ALA A 171 -6.76 5.18 8.81
CA ALA A 171 -7.63 5.10 7.64
C ALA A 171 -6.83 5.06 6.33
N THR A 172 -5.80 5.89 6.19
CA THR A 172 -5.01 5.97 4.95
C THR A 172 -4.04 4.80 4.80
N TYR A 173 -3.45 4.31 5.89
CA TYR A 173 -2.56 3.15 5.87
C TYR A 173 -3.28 1.84 5.61
N ILE A 174 -4.53 1.67 6.07
CA ILE A 174 -5.36 0.50 5.71
C ILE A 174 -5.48 0.44 4.18
N THR A 175 -5.84 1.55 3.55
CA THR A 175 -5.94 1.66 2.10
C THR A 175 -4.62 1.36 1.43
N SER A 176 -3.52 1.97 1.89
CA SER A 176 -2.19 1.77 1.30
C SER A 176 -1.73 0.31 1.36
N ASN A 177 -2.04 -0.41 2.44
CA ASN A 177 -1.68 -1.82 2.60
C ASN A 177 -2.54 -2.75 1.74
N LEU A 178 -3.83 -2.42 1.57
CA LEU A 178 -4.76 -3.22 0.76
C LEU A 178 -4.70 -2.87 -0.74
N LEU A 179 -4.13 -1.73 -1.11
CA LEU A 179 -4.06 -1.22 -2.48
C LEU A 179 -3.39 -2.20 -3.44
N ILE A 180 -2.29 -2.83 -3.03
CA ILE A 180 -1.57 -3.79 -3.90
C ILE A 180 -2.46 -4.99 -4.26
N TYR A 181 -3.23 -5.49 -3.30
CA TYR A 181 -4.16 -6.59 -3.50
C TYR A 181 -5.35 -6.19 -4.36
N PHE A 182 -5.81 -4.94 -4.23
CA PHE A 182 -6.82 -4.39 -5.13
C PHE A 182 -6.33 -4.37 -6.58
N PHE A 183 -5.10 -3.92 -6.84
CA PHE A 183 -4.56 -3.98 -8.19
C PHE A 183 -4.34 -5.41 -8.71
N LYS A 184 -3.88 -6.32 -7.84
CA LYS A 184 -3.65 -7.72 -8.21
C LYS A 184 -4.94 -8.47 -8.54
N TYR A 185 -5.95 -8.40 -7.69
CA TYR A 185 -7.17 -9.24 -7.81
C TYR A 185 -8.34 -8.55 -8.52
N ASP A 186 -8.42 -7.22 -8.47
CA ASP A 186 -9.56 -6.48 -8.99
C ASP A 186 -9.35 -6.04 -10.45
N LEU A 187 -8.16 -5.47 -10.71
CA LEU A 187 -7.66 -5.08 -12.03
C LEU A 187 -6.83 -6.20 -12.71
N ALA A 188 -7.02 -7.44 -12.26
CA ALA A 188 -6.31 -8.64 -12.72
C ALA A 188 -6.11 -8.64 -14.24
N GLY A 189 -4.85 -8.72 -14.65
CA GLY A 189 -4.40 -8.71 -16.04
C GLY A 189 -2.88 -8.65 -16.11
N SER A 190 -2.32 -8.96 -17.28
CA SER A 190 -0.87 -9.12 -17.53
C SER A 190 0.00 -7.91 -17.13
N ASN A 191 -0.60 -6.73 -16.90
CA ASN A 191 0.07 -5.49 -16.53
C ASN A 191 -0.33 -4.90 -15.16
N TRP A 192 -0.85 -5.70 -14.23
CA TRP A 192 -1.29 -5.21 -12.89
C TRP A 192 -0.18 -4.48 -12.13
N THR A 193 1.07 -4.96 -12.21
CA THR A 193 2.25 -4.34 -11.57
C THR A 193 2.53 -2.96 -12.17
N GLY A 194 2.46 -2.82 -13.50
CA GLY A 194 2.62 -1.53 -14.19
C GLY A 194 1.53 -0.54 -13.80
N ASN A 195 0.28 -1.00 -13.69
CA ASN A 195 -0.86 -0.18 -13.23
C ASN A 195 -0.70 0.28 -11.79
N TYR A 196 -0.24 -0.61 -10.89
CA TYR A 196 0.05 -0.29 -9.50
C TYR A 196 1.18 0.75 -9.39
N THR A 197 2.28 0.56 -10.12
CA THR A 197 3.39 1.51 -10.16
C THR A 197 2.95 2.87 -10.71
N LEU A 198 2.15 2.90 -11.77
CA LEU A 198 1.60 4.13 -12.35
C LEU A 198 0.73 4.86 -11.33
N PHE A 199 -0.20 4.15 -10.67
CA PHE A 199 -1.07 4.72 -9.66
C PHE A 199 -0.29 5.30 -8.48
N ASN A 200 0.70 4.57 -7.95
CA ASN A 200 1.53 5.05 -6.84
C ASN A 200 2.43 6.23 -7.24
N THR A 201 2.97 6.23 -8.45
CA THR A 201 3.77 7.35 -8.96
C THR A 201 2.92 8.61 -9.08
N PHE A 202 1.72 8.47 -9.65
CA PHE A 202 0.74 9.55 -9.75
C PHE A 202 0.29 10.03 -8.36
N GLY A 203 -0.09 9.10 -7.48
CA GLY A 203 -0.55 9.39 -6.13
C GLY A 203 0.51 10.09 -5.29
N GLY A 204 1.75 9.58 -5.27
CA GLY A 204 2.88 10.21 -4.60
C GLY A 204 3.22 11.58 -5.18
N GLY A 205 3.18 11.73 -6.51
CA GLY A 205 3.36 13.02 -7.17
C GLY A 205 2.32 14.05 -6.74
N ILE A 206 1.04 13.67 -6.71
CA ILE A 206 -0.05 14.55 -6.25
C ILE A 206 0.06 14.85 -4.76
N GLN A 207 0.45 13.89 -3.93
CA GLN A 207 0.66 14.11 -2.50
C GLN A 207 1.70 15.22 -2.26
N ILE A 208 2.83 15.17 -2.99
CA ILE A 208 3.89 16.19 -2.92
C ILE A 208 3.39 17.54 -3.46
N LEU A 209 2.72 17.54 -4.63
CA LEU A 209 2.16 18.76 -5.21
C LEU A 209 1.10 19.39 -4.30
N ALA A 210 0.30 18.59 -3.60
CA ALA A 210 -0.71 19.07 -2.68
C ALA A 210 -0.08 19.75 -1.45
N MET A 211 1.02 19.19 -0.92
CA MET A 211 1.80 19.81 0.14
C MET A 211 2.39 21.17 -0.30
N MET A 212 3.00 21.23 -1.49
CA MET A 212 3.75 22.40 -1.95
C MET A 212 2.85 23.50 -2.55
N LEU A 213 1.80 23.15 -3.29
CA LEU A 213 0.98 24.09 -4.08
C LEU A 213 -0.41 24.27 -3.49
N PHE A 214 -1.14 23.18 -3.22
CA PHE A 214 -2.53 23.29 -2.77
C PHE A 214 -2.65 23.84 -1.36
N PHE A 215 -1.78 23.44 -0.43
CA PHE A 215 -1.83 23.95 0.94
C PHE A 215 -1.66 25.49 1.01
N PRO A 216 -0.61 26.11 0.41
CA PRO A 216 -0.49 27.57 0.40
C PRO A 216 -1.64 28.28 -0.33
N LEU A 217 -2.13 27.69 -1.43
CA LEU A 217 -3.21 28.27 -2.22
C LEU A 217 -4.53 28.29 -1.45
N LEU A 218 -4.93 27.16 -0.86
CA LEU A 218 -6.12 27.06 -0.03
C LEU A 218 -6.04 27.95 1.21
N ARG A 219 -4.84 28.08 1.80
CA ARG A 219 -4.62 28.95 2.96
C ARG A 219 -4.78 30.45 2.65
N LYS A 220 -4.66 30.89 1.39
CA LYS A 220 -4.99 32.27 0.98
C LYS A 220 -6.48 32.57 0.98
N PHE A 221 -7.32 31.56 0.72
CA PHE A 221 -8.77 31.73 0.60
C PHE A 221 -9.52 31.28 1.85
N PHE A 222 -8.96 30.38 2.64
CA PHE A 222 -9.64 29.71 3.75
C PHE A 222 -8.81 29.69 5.05
N ASN A 223 -9.53 29.74 6.17
CA ASN A 223 -8.96 29.50 7.50
C ASN A 223 -8.53 28.04 7.65
N ILE A 224 -7.54 27.76 8.50
CA ILE A 224 -6.90 26.44 8.61
C ILE A 224 -7.90 25.35 8.99
N MET A 225 -8.90 25.71 9.81
CA MET A 225 -10.01 24.84 10.18
C MET A 225 -10.87 24.45 8.98
N LYS A 226 -11.16 25.41 8.08
CA LYS A 226 -11.90 25.13 6.85
C LYS A 226 -11.06 24.29 5.89
N VAL A 227 -9.75 24.56 5.79
CA VAL A 227 -8.83 23.73 4.98
C VAL A 227 -8.80 22.30 5.50
N PHE A 228 -8.74 22.08 6.82
CA PHE A 228 -8.82 20.75 7.42
C PHE A 228 -10.12 20.03 7.04
N TYR A 229 -11.27 20.71 7.16
CA TYR A 229 -12.56 20.11 6.76
C TYR A 229 -12.60 19.78 5.27
N ILE A 230 -12.12 20.66 4.39
CA ILE A 230 -12.03 20.40 2.96
C ILE A 230 -11.18 19.15 2.69
N CYS A 231 -10.06 18.98 3.39
CA CYS A 231 -9.21 17.79 3.23
C CYS A 231 -9.93 16.50 3.66
N VAL A 232 -10.57 16.50 4.84
CA VAL A 232 -11.28 15.31 5.34
C VAL A 232 -12.47 14.95 4.44
N PHE A 233 -13.27 15.94 4.01
CA PHE A 233 -14.38 15.69 3.09
C PHE A 233 -13.90 15.29 1.69
N SER A 234 -12.78 15.85 1.21
CA SER A 234 -12.14 15.41 -0.04
C SER A 234 -11.69 13.95 0.04
N ALA A 235 -11.06 13.54 1.15
CA ALA A 235 -10.66 12.15 1.35
C ALA A 235 -11.88 11.21 1.38
N ILE A 236 -12.93 11.55 2.12
CA ILE A 236 -14.18 10.78 2.17
C ILE A 236 -14.82 10.69 0.78
N GLY A 237 -14.90 11.81 0.05
CA GLY A 237 -15.41 11.85 -1.32
C GLY A 237 -14.60 10.97 -2.27
N GLY A 238 -13.27 11.00 -2.15
CA GLY A 238 -12.37 10.11 -2.89
C GLY A 238 -12.63 8.63 -2.59
N TYR A 239 -12.83 8.25 -1.33
CA TYR A 239 -13.18 6.86 -0.97
C TYR A 239 -14.56 6.43 -1.47
N VAL A 240 -15.55 7.33 -1.47
CA VAL A 240 -16.88 7.05 -2.02
C VAL A 240 -16.82 6.85 -3.53
N ILE A 241 -16.08 7.70 -4.24
CA ILE A 241 -15.84 7.54 -5.68
C ILE A 241 -15.11 6.21 -5.94
N LEU A 242 -14.08 5.89 -5.14
CA LEU A 242 -13.35 4.62 -5.25
C LEU A 242 -14.28 3.41 -5.06
N LEU A 243 -15.17 3.45 -4.07
CA LEU A 243 -16.14 2.38 -3.82
C LEU A 243 -17.13 2.20 -4.98
N ILE A 244 -17.70 3.31 -5.49
CA ILE A 244 -18.63 3.25 -6.64
C ILE A 244 -17.91 2.65 -7.85
N MET A 245 -16.70 3.10 -8.15
CA MET A 245 -15.93 2.64 -9.31
C MET A 245 -15.47 1.18 -9.16
N ALA A 246 -15.08 0.78 -7.96
CA ALA A 246 -14.73 -0.60 -7.66
C ALA A 246 -15.95 -1.52 -7.82
N LEU A 247 -17.15 -1.09 -7.40
CA LEU A 247 -18.38 -1.87 -7.57
C LEU A 247 -18.87 -1.92 -9.02
N SER A 248 -18.60 -0.89 -9.83
CA SER A 248 -18.97 -0.84 -11.25
C SER A 248 -18.12 -1.75 -12.16
N GLY A 249 -17.12 -2.46 -11.64
CA GLY A 249 -16.36 -3.46 -12.40
C GLY A 249 -15.46 -2.90 -13.51
N ILE A 250 -15.02 -1.63 -13.40
CA ILE A 250 -14.16 -0.99 -14.40
C ILE A 250 -12.79 -1.69 -14.43
N ALA A 251 -12.43 -2.30 -15.57
CA ALA A 251 -11.19 -3.07 -15.74
C ALA A 251 -9.94 -2.22 -16.11
N THR A 252 -10.08 -0.90 -16.24
CA THR A 252 -8.97 0.01 -16.61
C THR A 252 -8.47 0.82 -15.42
N VAL A 253 -7.16 1.08 -15.34
CA VAL A 253 -6.54 1.87 -14.24
C VAL A 253 -6.86 3.37 -14.28
N TYR A 254 -6.99 3.98 -15.46
CA TYR A 254 -7.10 5.43 -15.61
C TYR A 254 -8.24 6.07 -14.82
N PRO A 255 -9.44 5.48 -14.76
CA PRO A 255 -10.54 6.02 -13.97
C PRO A 255 -10.22 6.05 -12.46
N PHE A 256 -9.44 5.09 -11.94
CA PHE A 256 -9.04 5.06 -10.53
C PHE A 256 -8.08 6.21 -10.15
N LEU A 257 -7.44 6.88 -11.12
CA LEU A 257 -6.64 8.07 -10.85
C LEU A 257 -7.46 9.23 -10.26
N VAL A 258 -8.75 9.32 -10.59
CA VAL A 258 -9.63 10.36 -10.03
C VAL A 258 -9.80 10.23 -8.51
N PRO A 259 -10.26 9.09 -7.95
CA PRO A 259 -10.31 8.93 -6.50
C PRO A 259 -8.90 8.97 -5.89
N GLY A 260 -7.88 8.44 -6.58
CA GLY A 260 -6.48 8.56 -6.17
C GLY A 260 -6.03 10.01 -5.96
N PHE A 261 -6.41 10.93 -6.86
CA PHE A 261 -6.13 12.35 -6.74
C PHE A 261 -6.74 12.94 -5.47
N PHE A 262 -8.02 12.71 -5.21
CA PHE A 262 -8.70 13.28 -4.05
C PHE A 262 -8.17 12.74 -2.72
N ILE A 263 -7.89 11.43 -2.64
CA ILE A 263 -7.35 10.79 -1.43
C ILE A 263 -5.91 11.27 -1.21
N MET A 264 -5.02 11.11 -2.19
CA MET A 264 -3.59 11.42 -2.01
C MET A 264 -3.32 12.92 -1.83
N ALA A 265 -4.08 13.80 -2.50
CA ALA A 265 -3.98 15.24 -2.26
C ALA A 265 -4.43 15.60 -0.84
N ALA A 266 -5.52 14.99 -0.35
CA ALA A 266 -5.99 15.21 1.02
C ALA A 266 -4.96 14.72 2.04
N VAL A 267 -4.38 13.53 1.86
CA VAL A 267 -3.32 13.02 2.75
C VAL A 267 -2.10 13.95 2.77
N GLY A 268 -1.68 14.43 1.59
CA GLY A 268 -0.58 15.38 1.48
C GLY A 268 -0.83 16.65 2.31
N MET A 269 -2.00 17.27 2.15
CA MET A 269 -2.36 18.46 2.90
C MET A 269 -2.54 18.18 4.40
N LEU A 270 -3.14 17.06 4.79
CA LEU A 270 -3.35 16.69 6.19
C LEU A 270 -2.03 16.56 6.94
N ASN A 271 -0.98 16.02 6.33
CA ASN A 271 0.36 15.95 6.93
C ASN A 271 0.92 17.33 7.31
N VAL A 272 0.66 18.37 6.51
CA VAL A 272 1.09 19.74 6.81
C VAL A 272 0.21 20.34 7.91
N ILE A 273 -1.11 20.23 7.78
CA ILE A 273 -2.09 20.80 8.72
C ILE A 273 -1.90 20.22 10.13
N VAL A 274 -1.67 18.91 10.22
CA VAL A 274 -1.42 18.21 11.47
C VAL A 274 -0.22 18.79 12.20
N THR A 275 0.88 19.04 11.50
CA THR A 275 2.09 19.61 12.08
C THR A 275 1.82 21.03 12.63
N VAL A 276 1.06 21.84 11.90
CA VAL A 276 0.66 23.18 12.37
C VAL A 276 -0.26 23.10 13.59
N PHE A 277 -1.25 22.23 13.57
CA PHE A 277 -2.14 22.04 14.72
C PHE A 277 -1.41 21.51 15.95
N LEU A 278 -0.39 20.69 15.77
CA LEU A 278 0.42 20.22 16.88
C LEU A 278 1.20 21.38 17.51
N ALA A 279 1.83 22.24 16.70
CA ALA A 279 2.49 23.45 17.18
C ALA A 279 1.51 24.36 17.95
N ASN A 280 0.29 24.55 17.44
CA ASN A 280 -0.77 25.31 18.12
C ASN A 280 -1.12 24.73 19.49
N THR A 281 -1.10 23.39 19.64
CA THR A 281 -1.34 22.74 20.94
C THR A 281 -0.18 22.88 21.91
N VAL A 282 1.05 23.06 21.42
CA VAL A 282 2.22 23.37 22.25
C VAL A 282 2.08 24.76 22.83
N ASP A 283 1.75 25.76 22.01
CA ASP A 283 1.56 27.14 22.48
C ASP A 283 0.40 27.24 23.48
N TYR A 284 -0.71 26.53 23.23
CA TYR A 284 -1.79 26.41 24.21
C TYR A 284 -1.36 25.71 25.51
N GLY A 285 -0.55 24.66 25.40
CA GLY A 285 0.02 23.95 26.54
C GLY A 285 0.93 24.84 27.39
N GLU A 286 1.76 25.66 26.74
CA GLU A 286 2.63 26.64 27.39
C GLU A 286 1.81 27.67 28.18
N LEU A 287 0.71 28.17 27.61
CA LEU A 287 -0.17 29.12 28.29
C LEU A 287 -0.84 28.52 29.52
N LYS A 288 -1.30 27.27 29.43
CA LYS A 288 -2.08 26.58 30.48
C LYS A 288 -1.20 26.01 31.59
N ASN A 289 -0.06 25.41 31.23
CA ASN A 289 0.80 24.67 32.15
C ASN A 289 2.05 25.46 32.57
N GLY A 290 2.33 26.61 31.93
CA GLY A 290 3.53 27.42 32.20
C GLY A 290 4.85 26.74 31.82
N ARG A 291 4.81 25.58 31.15
CA ARG A 291 5.97 24.83 30.67
C ARG A 291 5.77 24.50 29.20
N ARG A 292 6.79 24.76 28.39
CA ARG A 292 6.80 24.47 26.96
C ARG A 292 7.22 23.03 26.70
N ASP A 293 6.24 22.13 26.60
CA ASP A 293 6.45 20.69 26.38
C ASP A 293 6.51 20.30 24.88
N GLU A 294 7.22 21.10 24.09
CA GLU A 294 7.27 20.98 22.62
C GLU A 294 7.81 19.61 22.17
N SER A 295 8.94 19.20 22.71
CA SER A 295 9.61 17.96 22.33
C SER A 295 8.81 16.71 22.71
N VAL A 296 8.05 16.78 23.80
CA VAL A 296 7.17 15.70 24.27
C VAL A 296 5.99 15.51 23.33
N ILE A 297 5.34 16.61 22.95
CA ILE A 297 4.18 16.57 22.06
C ILE A 297 4.61 16.12 20.66
N PHE A 298 5.76 16.60 20.16
CA PHE A 298 6.28 16.23 18.85
C PHE A 298 6.78 14.78 18.77
N SER A 299 7.47 14.27 19.80
CA SER A 299 7.88 12.86 19.84
C SER A 299 6.69 11.91 19.89
N MET A 300 5.65 12.29 20.64
CA MET A 300 4.42 11.52 20.77
C MET A 300 3.69 11.38 19.42
N GLN A 301 3.66 12.42 18.59
CA GLN A 301 3.15 12.32 17.23
C GLN A 301 3.80 11.16 16.47
N THR A 302 5.14 11.07 16.47
CA THR A 302 5.87 10.03 15.74
C THR A 302 5.56 8.62 16.27
N PHE A 303 5.54 8.44 17.59
CA PHE A 303 5.16 7.16 18.20
C PHE A 303 3.76 6.72 17.77
N VAL A 304 2.82 7.66 17.85
CA VAL A 304 1.42 7.42 17.58
C VAL A 304 1.15 7.11 16.10
N VAL A 305 1.86 7.74 15.17
CA VAL A 305 1.79 7.41 13.75
C VAL A 305 2.31 5.99 13.47
N LYS A 306 3.38 5.55 14.15
CA LYS A 306 3.86 4.17 14.04
C LYS A 306 2.88 3.15 14.64
N LEU A 307 2.21 3.52 15.73
CA LEU A 307 1.12 2.72 16.27
C LEU A 307 -0.02 2.60 15.24
N ALA A 308 -0.41 3.72 14.60
CA ALA A 308 -1.44 3.74 13.57
C ALA A 308 -1.10 2.85 12.37
N SER A 309 0.16 2.82 11.92
CA SER A 309 0.60 1.92 10.85
C SER A 309 0.56 0.45 11.26
N GLY A 310 0.93 0.13 12.51
CA GLY A 310 0.82 -1.23 13.04
C GLY A 310 -0.62 -1.72 13.13
N VAL A 311 -1.53 -0.88 13.63
CA VAL A 311 -2.98 -1.17 13.67
C VAL A 311 -3.53 -1.35 12.27
N ALA A 312 -3.14 -0.49 11.32
CA ALA A 312 -3.57 -0.61 9.93
C ALA A 312 -3.08 -1.90 9.26
N ALA A 313 -1.84 -2.31 9.52
CA ALA A 313 -1.29 -3.58 9.04
C ALA A 313 -2.03 -4.79 9.61
N LEU A 314 -2.37 -4.76 10.91
CA LEU A 314 -3.20 -5.80 11.53
C LEU A 314 -4.59 -5.87 10.90
N VAL A 315 -5.25 -4.73 10.69
CA VAL A 315 -6.58 -4.68 10.04
C VAL A 315 -6.50 -5.23 8.61
N ALA A 316 -5.48 -4.84 7.85
CA ALA A 316 -5.26 -5.37 6.50
C ALA A 316 -5.01 -6.89 6.51
N SER A 317 -4.19 -7.39 7.43
CA SER A 317 -3.92 -8.83 7.59
C SER A 317 -5.18 -9.63 7.95
N ILE A 318 -5.99 -9.14 8.89
CA ILE A 318 -7.29 -9.76 9.24
C ILE A 318 -8.22 -9.76 8.04
N CYS A 319 -8.29 -8.66 7.28
CA CYS A 319 -9.10 -8.59 6.06
C CYS A 319 -8.71 -9.69 5.06
N LEU A 320 -7.42 -9.79 4.76
CA LEU A 320 -6.90 -10.80 3.84
C LEU A 320 -7.20 -12.22 4.33
N SER A 321 -7.01 -12.48 5.62
CA SER A 321 -7.30 -13.78 6.23
C SER A 321 -8.79 -14.15 6.19
N ILE A 322 -9.70 -13.21 6.52
CA ILE A 322 -11.15 -13.46 6.52
C ILE A 322 -11.67 -13.75 5.12
N PHE A 323 -11.16 -13.02 4.11
CA PHE A 323 -11.60 -13.20 2.73
C PHE A 323 -10.86 -14.33 2.00
N HIS A 324 -10.00 -15.09 2.68
CA HIS A 324 -9.10 -16.09 2.09
C HIS A 324 -8.30 -15.53 0.90
N ILE A 325 -8.05 -14.22 0.92
CA ILE A 325 -7.15 -13.55 -0.01
C ILE A 325 -5.75 -13.70 0.58
N SER A 326 -5.28 -14.93 0.59
CA SER A 326 -4.01 -15.26 1.22
C SER A 326 -2.85 -14.64 0.43
N GLU A 327 -1.76 -14.29 1.11
CA GLU A 327 -0.40 -14.19 0.54
C GLU A 327 0.13 -15.56 0.04
N SER A 328 -0.74 -16.55 -0.16
CA SER A 328 -0.38 -17.93 -0.49
C SER A 328 -0.51 -18.26 -1.98
N ASP A 329 -0.44 -17.26 -2.87
CA ASP A 329 -0.08 -17.54 -4.27
C ASP A 329 1.44 -17.67 -4.44
N ASN A 330 2.23 -17.22 -3.45
CA ASN A 330 3.69 -17.36 -3.44
C ASN A 330 4.21 -18.31 -2.34
N ALA A 331 3.36 -18.73 -1.40
CA ALA A 331 3.68 -19.81 -0.49
C ALA A 331 3.00 -21.07 -0.97
N ILE A 332 3.72 -21.79 -1.84
CA ILE A 332 3.57 -23.23 -1.95
C ILE A 332 3.82 -23.79 -0.56
N ASN A 333 2.77 -23.94 0.25
CA ASN A 333 2.88 -24.72 1.46
C ASN A 333 3.00 -26.16 0.98
N ALA A 334 4.23 -26.65 0.89
CA ALA A 334 4.55 -28.05 0.73
C ALA A 334 3.81 -28.84 1.80
N VAL A 335 2.65 -29.39 1.45
CA VAL A 335 1.98 -30.40 2.27
C VAL A 335 2.69 -31.70 1.93
N ASN A 336 3.51 -32.17 2.88
CA ASN A 336 4.16 -33.49 2.88
C ASN A 336 5.23 -33.75 1.79
N GLY A 337 6.04 -32.75 1.45
CA GLY A 337 7.35 -33.00 0.84
C GLY A 337 7.36 -33.38 -0.64
N SER A 338 6.29 -33.09 -1.40
CA SER A 338 6.36 -33.06 -2.86
C SER A 338 5.45 -31.94 -3.41
N LEU A 339 6.01 -31.10 -4.26
CA LEU A 339 5.30 -30.01 -4.93
C LEU A 339 4.33 -30.51 -5.98
N ALA A 340 4.63 -31.66 -6.58
CA ALA A 340 3.74 -32.41 -7.44
C ALA A 340 2.42 -32.79 -6.74
N GLU A 341 2.42 -33.16 -5.45
CA GLU A 341 1.18 -33.45 -4.71
C GLU A 341 0.41 -32.19 -4.32
N GLY A 342 1.11 -31.09 -3.97
CA GLY A 342 0.48 -29.79 -3.72
C GLY A 342 -0.24 -29.23 -4.94
N MET A 343 0.35 -29.43 -6.12
CA MET A 343 -0.19 -28.98 -7.40
C MET A 343 -1.23 -29.95 -7.96
N LYS A 344 -1.08 -31.26 -7.75
CA LYS A 344 -2.15 -32.24 -8.01
C LYS A 344 -3.37 -31.94 -7.15
N LYS A 345 -3.18 -31.55 -5.88
CA LYS A 345 -4.28 -31.10 -5.02
C LYS A 345 -4.87 -29.77 -5.48
N MET A 346 -4.06 -28.81 -5.94
CA MET A 346 -4.56 -27.56 -6.55
C MET A 346 -5.37 -27.84 -7.83
N VAL A 347 -4.89 -28.73 -8.70
CA VAL A 347 -5.58 -29.18 -9.91
C VAL A 347 -6.84 -29.98 -9.57
N ASP A 348 -6.78 -30.88 -8.61
CA ASP A 348 -7.93 -31.65 -8.10
C ASP A 348 -8.98 -30.73 -7.44
N ASP A 349 -8.55 -29.68 -6.72
CA ASP A 349 -9.44 -28.67 -6.13
C ASP A 349 -10.06 -27.77 -7.22
N ILE A 350 -9.30 -27.42 -8.26
CA ILE A 350 -9.79 -26.70 -9.45
C ILE A 350 -10.79 -27.58 -10.25
N ILE A 351 -10.56 -28.89 -10.35
CA ILE A 351 -11.43 -29.83 -11.07
C ILE A 351 -12.68 -30.18 -10.24
N ALA A 352 -12.56 -30.31 -8.91
CA ALA A 352 -13.65 -30.69 -8.02
C ALA A 352 -14.56 -29.51 -7.63
N ASN A 353 -14.02 -28.30 -7.51
CA ASN A 353 -14.76 -27.11 -7.07
C ASN A 353 -14.89 -26.02 -8.15
N GLY A 354 -14.39 -26.26 -9.37
CA GLY A 354 -14.15 -25.19 -10.35
C GLY A 354 -12.98 -24.32 -9.88
N ALA A 355 -12.33 -23.60 -10.80
CA ALA A 355 -11.22 -22.73 -10.45
C ALA A 355 -11.65 -21.74 -9.36
N SER A 356 -11.29 -22.01 -8.10
CA SER A 356 -11.50 -21.07 -7.00
C SER A 356 -10.46 -19.95 -7.09
N VAL A 357 -10.50 -19.23 -8.21
CA VAL A 357 -10.26 -17.80 -8.27
C VAL A 357 -11.04 -17.22 -7.11
N VAL A 358 -10.35 -16.51 -6.21
CA VAL A 358 -10.89 -15.66 -5.14
C VAL A 358 -12.37 -15.36 -5.39
N SER A 359 -13.26 -16.02 -4.64
CA SER A 359 -14.71 -15.94 -4.87
C SER A 359 -15.14 -14.49 -5.03
N GLY A 360 -16.12 -14.17 -5.90
CA GLY A 360 -16.57 -12.77 -6.07
C GLY A 360 -16.88 -12.06 -4.73
N ASN A 361 -17.28 -12.82 -3.72
CA ASN A 361 -17.50 -12.36 -2.34
C ASN A 361 -16.22 -11.89 -1.65
N SER A 362 -15.07 -12.52 -1.90
CA SER A 362 -13.76 -12.16 -1.35
C SER A 362 -13.27 -10.82 -1.94
N VAL A 363 -13.37 -10.63 -3.27
CA VAL A 363 -12.98 -9.35 -3.91
C VAL A 363 -13.87 -8.21 -3.44
N ILE A 364 -15.19 -8.44 -3.33
CA ILE A 364 -16.12 -7.45 -2.75
C ILE A 364 -15.75 -7.14 -1.30
N GLY A 365 -15.39 -8.15 -0.51
CA GLY A 365 -14.90 -7.99 0.85
C GLY A 365 -13.67 -7.08 0.98
N LEU A 366 -12.71 -7.25 0.07
CA LEU A 366 -11.53 -6.40 -0.05
C LEU A 366 -11.91 -4.94 -0.36
N ARG A 367 -12.76 -4.73 -1.38
CA ARG A 367 -13.24 -3.40 -1.79
C ARG A 367 -13.93 -2.68 -0.63
N MET A 368 -14.79 -3.38 0.10
CA MET A 368 -15.55 -2.83 1.23
C MET A 368 -14.61 -2.46 2.38
N THR A 369 -13.63 -3.30 2.69
CA THR A 369 -12.70 -3.03 3.79
C THR A 369 -11.75 -1.88 3.46
N MET A 370 -11.28 -1.80 2.22
CA MET A 370 -10.39 -0.74 1.73
C MET A 370 -11.08 0.64 1.65
N THR A 371 -12.41 0.70 1.65
CA THR A 371 -13.15 1.97 1.47
C THR A 371 -14.02 2.33 2.67
N ILE A 372 -14.90 1.43 3.12
CA ILE A 372 -15.87 1.72 4.19
C ILE A 372 -15.16 1.92 5.52
N VAL A 373 -14.17 1.08 5.85
CA VAL A 373 -13.44 1.21 7.13
C VAL A 373 -12.74 2.57 7.20
N PRO A 374 -11.95 3.00 6.19
CA PRO A 374 -11.41 4.36 6.15
C PRO A 374 -12.46 5.47 6.24
N ILE A 375 -13.60 5.34 5.54
CA ILE A 375 -14.69 6.33 5.59
C ILE A 375 -15.22 6.47 7.03
N VAL A 376 -15.54 5.36 7.69
CA VAL A 376 -16.07 5.36 9.07
C VAL A 376 -15.06 5.97 10.03
N VAL A 377 -13.78 5.57 9.92
CA VAL A 377 -12.70 6.10 10.76
C VAL A 377 -12.51 7.59 10.54
N LEU A 378 -12.56 8.09 9.30
CA LEU A 378 -12.47 9.51 8.99
C LEU A 378 -13.67 10.31 9.51
N PHE A 379 -14.89 9.76 9.47
CA PHE A 379 -16.05 10.38 10.11
C PHE A 379 -15.87 10.48 11.62
N ILE A 380 -15.41 9.42 12.28
CA ILE A 380 -15.13 9.45 13.72
C ILE A 380 -14.06 10.50 14.04
N ALA A 381 -12.98 10.56 13.26
CA ALA A 381 -11.94 11.58 13.40
C ALA A 381 -12.51 12.99 13.27
N PHE A 382 -13.35 13.24 12.26
CA PHE A 382 -14.01 14.51 12.04
C PHE A 382 -14.90 14.92 13.22
N PHE A 383 -15.72 14.01 13.74
CA PHE A 383 -16.60 14.30 14.88
C PHE A 383 -15.82 14.60 16.15
N ILE A 384 -14.76 13.85 16.43
CA ILE A 384 -13.88 14.10 17.58
C ILE A 384 -13.24 15.49 17.46
N PHE A 385 -12.66 15.80 16.29
CA PHE A 385 -12.02 17.07 16.04
C PHE A 385 -13.02 18.23 16.16
N LYS A 386 -14.17 18.15 15.48
CA LYS A 386 -15.20 19.21 15.50
C LYS A 386 -15.75 19.48 16.91
N LYS A 387 -15.91 18.44 17.73
CA LYS A 387 -16.49 18.57 19.08
C LYS A 387 -15.50 19.07 20.12
N LYS A 388 -14.22 18.69 20.02
CA LYS A 388 -13.24 18.91 21.09
C LYS A 388 -12.13 19.93 20.74
N TYR A 389 -11.89 20.21 19.46
CA TYR A 389 -10.84 21.14 19.06
C TYR A 389 -11.34 22.59 19.03
N ILE A 390 -10.70 23.46 19.81
CA ILE A 390 -11.15 24.84 20.07
C ILE A 390 -10.20 25.88 19.43
N LEU A 391 -8.97 25.49 19.07
CA LEU A 391 -7.90 26.38 18.61
C LEU A 391 -8.11 26.86 17.16
N THR A 392 -8.96 27.86 17.01
CA THR A 392 -9.14 28.60 15.75
C THR A 392 -8.05 29.66 15.55
N ASP A 393 -7.93 30.19 14.32
CA ASP A 393 -6.95 31.24 13.98
C ASP A 393 -7.07 32.46 14.92
N GLU A 394 -8.29 32.88 15.29
CA GLU A 394 -8.54 33.99 16.21
C GLU A 394 -8.09 33.68 17.64
N ARG A 395 -8.42 32.48 18.15
CA ARG A 395 -7.99 32.04 19.48
C ARG A 395 -6.48 31.87 19.59
N LEU A 396 -5.82 31.45 18.52
CA LEU A 396 -4.36 31.38 18.49
C LEU A 396 -3.72 32.77 18.56
N LEU A 397 -4.27 33.76 17.87
CA LEU A 397 -3.78 35.14 17.96
C LEU A 397 -3.95 35.71 19.38
N GLU A 398 -5.03 35.37 20.09
CA GLU A 398 -5.20 35.71 21.51
C GLU A 398 -4.11 35.07 22.38
N ILE A 399 -3.89 33.75 22.23
CA ILE A 399 -2.88 33.00 22.99
C ILE A 399 -1.48 33.56 22.75
N THR A 400 -1.11 33.83 21.49
CA THR A 400 0.21 34.39 21.16
C THR A 400 0.42 35.77 21.79
N LYS A 401 -0.60 36.64 21.79
CA LYS A 401 -0.53 37.95 22.44
C LYS A 401 -0.38 37.80 23.96
N GLU A 402 -1.16 36.92 24.59
CA GLU A 402 -1.10 36.71 26.03
C GLU A 402 0.26 36.14 26.47
N LEU A 403 0.84 35.22 25.68
CA LEU A 403 2.20 34.71 25.92
C LEU A 403 3.26 35.81 25.81
N GLN A 404 3.17 36.67 24.79
CA GLN A 404 4.08 37.82 24.64
C GLN A 404 3.95 38.78 25.84
N ASP A 405 2.73 39.07 26.29
CA ASP A 405 2.49 39.93 27.45
C ASP A 405 3.04 39.33 28.75
N LYS A 406 2.87 38.03 28.98
CA LYS A 406 3.43 37.34 30.16
C LYS A 406 4.96 37.31 30.14
N LYS A 407 5.55 37.14 28.96
CA LYS A 407 7.01 37.20 28.77
C LYS A 407 7.56 38.60 29.03
N ASN A 408 6.87 39.63 28.54
CA ASN A 408 7.21 41.03 28.79
C ASN A 408 7.07 41.41 30.28
N ARG A 409 6.18 40.74 31.02
CA ARG A 409 5.96 40.93 32.46
C ARG A 409 6.89 40.08 33.35
N GLY A 410 7.72 39.20 32.78
CA GLY A 410 8.63 38.32 33.52
C GLY A 410 7.92 37.25 34.38
N THR A 411 6.67 36.95 34.07
CA THR A 411 5.85 35.96 34.80
C THR A 411 5.90 34.54 34.21
N LEU A 412 6.71 34.34 33.16
CA LEU A 412 6.98 33.08 32.46
C LEU A 412 8.47 32.96 32.17
#